data_AF-A0A946BBN2-F1
#
_entry.id   AF-A0A946BBN2-F1
#
_cell.length_a   1.000
_cell.length_b   1.000
_cell.length_c   1.000
_cell.angle_alpha   90.00
_cell.angle_beta   90.00
_cell.angle_gamma   90.00
#
_symmetry.space_group_name_H-M   'P 1'
#
loop_
_entity.id
_entity.type
_entity.pdbx_description
1 polymer ?
#
loop_
_entity_poly.entity_id
_entity_poly.type
_entity_poly.pdbx_seq_one_letter_code
_entity_poly.pdbx_strand_id
1 'polypeptide(L)'
;LDTCHLILINHTPLSIRFRFDEKRFDVDGAYDVRHEIIKSRIDKALIKGTGERLTQPGRIAVVYSNPEEGKGIRQHIDFLINTGKLLDDLEILDLDDMPDVRGLKALRIGVNLKSMANKDNIIKMKTG
;
A
#
# COMPACT_ATOMS: atom_id res chain seq x y z
N LEU A 1 -20.63 4.29 -8.15
CA LEU A 1 -19.24 4.73 -7.87
C LEU A 1 -18.46 3.46 -7.61
N ASP A 2 -17.49 3.15 -8.46
CA ASP A 2 -16.62 1.99 -8.28
C ASP A 2 -15.36 2.40 -7.51
N THR A 3 -15.07 1.72 -6.40
CA THR A 3 -13.99 2.10 -5.48
C THR A 3 -12.74 1.27 -5.73
N CYS A 4 -11.60 1.95 -5.83
CA CYS A 4 -10.27 1.35 -5.86
C CYS A 4 -9.55 1.65 -4.54
N HIS A 5 -8.96 0.65 -3.91
CA HIS A 5 -8.22 0.84 -2.66
C HIS A 5 -6.72 0.67 -2.90
N LEU A 6 -5.93 1.64 -2.43
CA LEU A 6 -4.48 1.66 -2.59
C LEU A 6 -3.81 1.92 -1.24
N ILE A 7 -2.87 1.07 -0.87
CA ILE A 7 -2.11 1.16 0.38
C ILE A 7 -0.63 1.18 0.02
N LEU A 8 0.09 2.22 0.45
CA LEU A 8 1.54 2.29 0.37
C LEU A 8 2.12 2.02 1.75
N ILE A 9 3.10 1.13 1.83
CA ILE A 9 3.78 0.79 3.08
C ILE A 9 5.19 1.33 3.04
N ASN A 10 5.57 2.00 4.14
CA ASN A 10 6.90 2.51 4.33
C ASN A 10 7.28 2.41 5.81
N HIS A 11 8.34 1.66 6.13
CA HIS A 11 8.80 1.46 7.51
C HIS A 11 10.04 2.32 7.88
N THR A 12 10.37 3.36 7.09
CA THR A 12 11.51 4.23 7.42
C THR A 12 11.15 5.25 8.51
N PRO A 13 11.93 5.34 9.61
CA PRO A 13 11.70 6.33 10.65
C PRO A 13 11.97 7.75 10.13
N LEU A 14 11.01 8.66 10.31
CA LEU A 14 11.16 10.08 10.01
C LEU A 14 11.93 10.76 11.15
N SER A 15 13.07 11.36 10.83
CA SER A 15 13.84 12.14 11.79
C SER A 15 13.58 13.63 11.54
N ILE A 16 13.00 14.32 12.51
CA ILE A 16 12.70 15.76 12.42
C ILE A 16 13.80 16.52 13.14
N ARG A 17 14.39 17.53 12.49
CA ARG A 17 15.39 18.43 13.07
C ARG A 17 14.90 19.87 13.05
N PHE A 18 15.14 20.59 14.14
CA PHE A 18 14.92 22.04 14.17
C PHE A 18 16.19 22.78 13.76
N ARG A 19 16.08 23.61 12.73
CA ARG A 19 17.17 24.50 12.28
C ARG A 19 16.99 25.87 12.93
N PHE A 20 17.86 26.19 13.88
CA PHE A 20 17.75 27.39 14.73
C PHE A 20 17.96 28.69 13.96
N ASP A 21 18.82 28.68 12.95
CA ASP A 21 19.10 29.76 12.02
C ASP A 21 17.89 30.07 11.13
N GLU A 22 17.22 29.05 10.62
CA GLU A 22 16.08 29.21 9.71
C GLU A 22 14.73 29.34 10.44
N LYS A 23 14.69 29.02 11.74
CA LYS A 23 13.49 28.92 12.59
C LYS A 23 12.41 27.98 12.03
N ARG A 24 12.83 26.85 11.45
CA ARG A 24 11.92 25.88 10.82
C ARG A 24 12.24 24.47 11.28
N PHE A 25 11.20 23.64 11.33
CA PHE A 25 11.35 22.19 11.40
C PHE A 25 11.58 21.68 9.99
N ASP A 26 12.62 20.89 9.81
CA ASP A 26 12.91 20.19 8.56
C ASP A 26 13.03 18.69 8.85
N VAL A 27 12.75 17.86 7.84
CA VAL A 27 12.88 16.42 7.95
C VAL A 27 14.25 16.01 7.42
N ASP A 28 15.03 15.30 8.22
CA ASP A 28 16.37 14.85 7.86
C ASP A 28 16.29 13.73 6.79
N GLY A 29 16.68 14.05 5.55
CA GLY A 29 17.15 13.09 4.55
C GLY A 29 16.38 13.02 3.23
N ALA A 30 17.08 12.58 2.16
CA ALA A 30 16.56 12.37 0.80
C ALA A 30 15.49 11.25 0.69
N TYR A 31 15.16 10.58 1.80
CA TYR A 31 14.12 9.54 1.85
C TYR A 31 12.71 10.13 1.81
N ASP A 32 12.51 11.35 2.31
CA ASP A 32 11.19 11.96 2.42
C ASP A 32 10.66 12.41 1.04
N VAL A 33 11.55 12.94 0.19
CA VAL A 33 11.22 13.30 -1.19
C VAL A 33 10.79 12.06 -2.00
N ARG A 34 11.46 10.92 -1.81
CA ARG A 34 11.07 9.67 -2.50
C ARG A 34 9.66 9.22 -2.12
N HIS A 35 9.27 9.37 -0.86
CA HIS A 35 7.95 8.98 -0.40
C HIS A 35 6.83 9.83 -1.04
N GLU A 36 6.99 11.15 -1.08
CA GLU A 36 6.04 12.04 -1.76
C GLU A 36 5.97 11.78 -3.27
N ILE A 37 7.12 11.51 -3.91
CA ILE A 37 7.14 11.13 -5.32
C ILE A 37 6.37 9.83 -5.54
N ILE A 38 6.63 8.79 -4.74
CA ILE A 38 5.93 7.50 -4.86
C ILE A 38 4.42 7.70 -4.73
N LYS A 39 3.94 8.43 -3.71
CA LYS A 39 2.51 8.70 -3.52
C LYS A 39 1.85 9.36 -4.74
N SER A 40 2.53 10.30 -5.39
CA SER A 40 2.01 10.95 -6.60
C SER A 40 1.94 10.03 -7.83
N ARG A 41 2.73 8.93 -7.83
CA ARG A 41 2.95 8.04 -8.96
C ARG A 41 2.15 6.74 -8.88
N ILE A 42 1.98 6.17 -7.69
CA ILE A 42 1.36 4.84 -7.49
C ILE A 42 -0.06 4.72 -8.05
N ASP A 43 -0.82 5.81 -8.09
CA ASP A 43 -2.18 5.82 -8.67
C ASP A 43 -2.19 5.45 -10.17
N LYS A 44 -1.11 5.80 -10.88
CA LYS A 44 -0.95 5.58 -12.32
C LYS A 44 0.05 4.46 -12.63
N ALA A 45 0.48 3.71 -11.60
CA ALA A 45 1.43 2.63 -11.79
C ALA A 45 0.83 1.53 -12.68
N LEU A 46 1.66 1.06 -13.61
CA LEU A 46 1.33 -0.05 -14.49
C LEU A 46 2.04 -1.31 -14.02
N ILE A 47 1.41 -2.44 -14.28
CA ILE A 47 1.99 -3.76 -14.06
C ILE A 47 3.01 -4.02 -15.17
N LYS A 48 4.19 -4.44 -14.75
CA LYS A 48 5.33 -4.66 -15.62
C LYS A 48 5.01 -5.67 -16.70
N GLY A 49 5.16 -5.24 -17.95
CA GLY A 49 4.99 -6.11 -19.13
C GLY A 49 3.54 -6.36 -19.55
N THR A 50 2.52 -5.85 -18.84
CA THR A 50 1.12 -5.98 -19.25
C THR A 50 0.48 -4.67 -19.68
N GLY A 51 1.02 -3.53 -19.22
CA GLY A 51 0.43 -2.20 -19.47
C GLY A 51 -0.90 -1.97 -18.74
N GLU A 52 -1.32 -2.91 -17.88
CA GLU A 52 -2.52 -2.81 -17.08
C GLU A 52 -2.25 -1.93 -15.85
N ARG A 53 -3.23 -1.10 -15.45
CA ARG A 53 -3.14 -0.36 -14.19
C ARG A 53 -3.17 -1.30 -12.98
N LEU A 54 -2.36 -0.95 -11.98
CA LEU A 54 -2.35 -1.64 -10.69
C LEU A 54 -3.72 -1.54 -10.00
N THR A 55 -4.32 -0.35 -9.98
CA THR A 55 -5.60 -0.09 -9.32
C THR A 55 -6.75 -0.65 -10.15
N GLN A 56 -7.60 -1.45 -9.52
CA GLN A 56 -8.79 -2.04 -10.13
C GLN A 56 -9.99 -1.90 -9.19
N PRO A 57 -11.20 -1.64 -9.73
CA PRO A 57 -12.43 -1.64 -8.96
C PRO A 57 -12.62 -2.92 -8.15
N GLY A 58 -13.04 -2.78 -6.89
CA GLY A 58 -13.32 -3.94 -6.02
C GLY A 58 -12.08 -4.73 -5.59
N ARG A 59 -10.88 -4.21 -5.88
CA ARG A 59 -9.60 -4.78 -5.44
C ARG A 59 -8.84 -3.82 -4.55
N ILE A 60 -8.02 -4.40 -3.68
CA ILE A 60 -7.03 -3.70 -2.87
C ILE A 60 -5.67 -3.95 -3.50
N ALA A 61 -4.94 -2.88 -3.78
CA ALA A 61 -3.54 -2.93 -4.16
C ALA A 61 -2.67 -2.44 -2.99
N VAL A 62 -1.70 -3.24 -2.59
CA VAL A 62 -0.73 -2.90 -1.55
C VAL A 62 0.65 -2.82 -2.18
N VAL A 63 1.23 -1.63 -2.21
CA VAL A 63 2.54 -1.36 -2.79
C VAL A 63 3.61 -1.35 -1.70
N TYR A 64 4.72 -2.04 -1.96
CA TYR A 64 5.85 -2.15 -1.05
C TYR A 64 7.17 -2.09 -1.81
N SER A 65 8.22 -1.68 -1.10
CA SER A 65 9.56 -1.55 -1.66
C SER A 65 10.51 -2.64 -1.16
N ASN A 66 10.27 -3.15 0.06
CA ASN A 66 11.09 -4.16 0.69
C ASN A 66 10.35 -5.52 0.74
N PRO A 67 10.98 -6.63 0.31
CA PRO A 67 10.41 -7.97 0.45
C PRO A 67 9.91 -8.33 1.86
N GLU A 68 10.56 -7.84 2.92
CA GLU A 68 10.12 -8.10 4.31
C GLU A 68 8.78 -7.42 4.62
N GLU A 69 8.53 -6.22 4.09
CA GLU A 69 7.22 -5.54 4.20
C GLU A 69 6.14 -6.39 3.50
N GLY A 70 6.45 -6.90 2.31
CA GLY A 70 5.55 -7.78 1.55
C GLY A 70 5.19 -9.07 2.30
N LYS A 71 6.15 -9.67 3.01
CA LYS A 71 5.89 -10.86 3.84
C LYS A 71 4.95 -10.57 5.00
N GLY A 72 5.16 -9.46 5.72
CA GLY A 72 4.29 -9.06 6.83
C GLY A 72 2.86 -8.84 6.37
N ILE A 73 2.66 -8.13 5.26
CA ILE A 73 1.32 -7.92 4.70
C ILE A 73 0.67 -9.19 4.23
N ARG A 74 1.42 -10.09 3.60
CA ARG A 74 0.88 -11.36 3.15
C ARG A 74 0.24 -12.13 4.31
N GLN A 75 0.88 -12.16 5.48
CA GLN A 75 0.31 -12.79 6.68
C GLN A 75 -1.03 -12.17 7.08
N HIS A 76 -1.16 -10.84 6.99
CA HIS A 76 -2.42 -10.15 7.26
C HIS A 76 -3.49 -10.44 6.19
N ILE A 77 -3.11 -10.51 4.92
CA ILE A 77 -4.02 -10.86 3.82
C ILE A 77 -4.52 -12.29 4.01
N ASP A 78 -3.64 -13.24 4.32
CA ASP A 78 -4.00 -14.66 4.54
C ASP A 78 -5.03 -14.79 5.68
N PHE A 79 -4.85 -14.03 6.76
CA PHE A 79 -5.85 -13.96 7.84
C PHE A 79 -7.21 -13.42 7.36
N LEU A 80 -7.21 -12.38 6.51
CA LEU A 80 -8.43 -11.77 5.99
C LEU A 80 -9.15 -12.65 4.95
N ILE A 81 -8.40 -13.45 4.18
CA ILE A 81 -8.95 -14.50 3.30
C ILE A 81 -9.64 -15.56 4.15
N ASN A 82 -8.95 -16.07 5.18
CA ASN A 82 -9.48 -17.10 6.09
C ASN A 82 -10.72 -16.66 6.88
N THR A 83 -10.84 -15.37 7.17
CA THR A 83 -12.04 -14.78 7.82
C THR A 83 -13.14 -14.38 6.82
N GLY A 84 -12.95 -14.67 5.53
CA GLY A 84 -13.92 -14.42 4.47
C GLY A 84 -14.11 -12.94 4.14
N LYS A 85 -13.15 -12.06 4.47
CA LYS A 85 -13.20 -10.63 4.15
C LYS A 85 -12.59 -10.31 2.78
N LEU A 86 -11.57 -11.07 2.39
CA LEU A 86 -10.95 -11.00 1.07
C LEU A 86 -11.26 -12.27 0.27
N LEU A 87 -11.12 -12.18 -1.05
CA LEU A 87 -11.19 -13.32 -1.96
C LEU A 87 -9.85 -14.05 -1.97
N ASP A 88 -9.83 -15.33 -2.34
CA ASP A 88 -8.59 -16.12 -2.48
C ASP A 88 -7.98 -15.96 -3.88
N ASP A 89 -7.80 -14.71 -4.33
CA ASP A 89 -7.30 -14.33 -5.66
C ASP A 89 -6.03 -13.45 -5.56
N LEU A 90 -5.14 -13.77 -4.62
CA LEU A 90 -3.92 -12.98 -4.36
C LEU A 90 -2.96 -13.00 -5.57
N GLU A 91 -2.70 -11.82 -6.09
CA GLU A 91 -1.72 -11.57 -7.16
C GLU A 91 -0.48 -10.91 -6.58
N ILE A 92 0.71 -11.42 -6.93
CA ILE A 92 2.00 -10.79 -6.65
C ILE A 92 2.49 -10.17 -7.95
N LEU A 93 2.66 -8.86 -7.96
CA LEU A 93 2.88 -8.06 -9.16
C LEU A 93 4.18 -7.27 -9.05
N ASP A 94 4.88 -7.14 -10.18
CA ASP A 94 5.98 -6.20 -10.35
C ASP A 94 5.45 -4.95 -11.06
N LEU A 95 5.83 -3.76 -10.59
CA LEU A 95 5.44 -2.50 -11.21
C LEU A 95 6.50 -2.03 -12.21
N ASP A 96 6.05 -1.33 -13.25
CA ASP A 96 6.95 -0.65 -14.17
C ASP A 96 7.74 0.46 -13.47
N ASP A 97 8.96 0.67 -13.94
CA ASP A 97 9.81 1.74 -13.46
C ASP A 97 9.23 3.10 -13.85
N MET A 98 9.18 4.00 -12.89
CA MET A 98 8.71 5.39 -13.05
C MET A 98 9.88 6.35 -12.84
N PRO A 99 9.78 7.61 -13.30
CA PRO A 99 10.80 8.61 -13.00
C PRO A 99 11.02 8.70 -11.48
N ASP A 100 12.27 8.50 -11.07
CA ASP A 100 12.74 8.53 -9.67
C ASP A 100 12.18 7.43 -8.74
N VAL A 101 11.46 6.44 -9.29
CA VAL A 101 10.86 5.33 -8.53
C VAL A 101 11.03 4.02 -9.29
N ARG A 102 11.79 3.07 -8.73
CA ARG A 102 12.10 1.80 -9.39
C ARG A 102 11.96 0.60 -8.46
N GLY A 103 11.71 -0.57 -9.05
CA GLY A 103 11.72 -1.84 -8.33
C GLY A 103 10.59 -2.01 -7.31
N LEU A 104 9.49 -1.27 -7.45
CA LEU A 104 8.32 -1.44 -6.60
C LEU A 104 7.61 -2.75 -6.93
N LYS A 105 7.09 -3.38 -5.88
CA LYS A 105 6.25 -4.57 -5.97
C LYS A 105 4.88 -4.26 -5.39
N ALA A 106 3.89 -5.04 -5.80
CA ALA A 106 2.55 -4.91 -5.28
C ALA A 106 1.88 -6.26 -5.02
N LEU A 107 1.04 -6.30 -4.00
CA LEU A 107 0.05 -7.35 -3.80
C LEU A 107 -1.30 -6.83 -4.23
N ARG A 108 -2.04 -7.58 -5.02
CA ARG A 108 -3.40 -7.22 -5.43
C ARG A 108 -4.36 -8.33 -5.05
N ILE A 109 -5.49 -7.97 -4.46
CA ILE A 109 -6.44 -8.92 -3.87
C ILE A 109 -7.87 -8.39 -4.01
N GLY A 110 -8.83 -9.28 -4.27
CA GLY A 110 -10.24 -8.95 -4.35
C GLY A 110 -10.91 -8.79 -2.99
N VAL A 111 -11.84 -7.83 -2.89
CA VAL A 111 -12.65 -7.62 -1.69
C VAL A 111 -13.92 -8.47 -1.75
N ASN A 112 -14.22 -9.20 -0.68
CA ASN A 112 -15.49 -9.90 -0.57
C ASN A 112 -16.61 -8.94 -0.12
N LEU A 113 -17.19 -8.20 -1.07
CA LEU A 113 -18.27 -7.25 -0.79
C LEU A 113 -19.54 -7.91 -0.22
N LYS A 114 -19.79 -9.19 -0.54
CA LYS A 114 -20.95 -9.94 -0.02
C LYS A 114 -20.84 -10.16 1.49
N SER A 115 -19.63 -10.43 1.98
CA SER A 115 -19.32 -10.58 3.40
C SER A 115 -19.56 -9.28 4.18
N MET A 116 -19.34 -8.11 3.56
CA MET A 116 -19.47 -6.78 4.19
C MET A 116 -20.89 -6.26 4.34
N ALA A 117 -21.89 -6.84 3.65
CA ALA A 117 -23.29 -6.45 3.80
C ALA A 117 -23.90 -6.90 5.15
N ASN A 118 -23.25 -7.81 5.88
CA ASN A 118 -23.63 -8.19 7.24
C ASN A 118 -23.04 -7.19 8.25
N LYS A 119 -23.92 -6.57 9.04
CA LYS A 119 -23.61 -5.54 10.07
C LYS A 119 -22.65 -5.98 11.18
N ASP A 120 -22.25 -7.25 11.22
CA ASP A 120 -21.41 -7.83 12.29
C ASP A 120 -19.90 -7.72 12.04
N ASN A 121 -19.48 -7.03 10.98
CA ASN A 121 -18.08 -6.99 10.53
C ASN A 121 -17.17 -5.95 11.24
N ILE A 122 -17.64 -5.32 12.31
CA ILE A 122 -16.81 -4.40 13.09
C ILE A 122 -15.96 -5.23 14.06
N ILE A 123 -14.69 -5.45 13.70
CA ILE A 123 -13.69 -5.93 14.65
C ILE A 123 -13.50 -4.81 15.67
N LYS A 124 -14.10 -4.93 16.86
CA LYS A 124 -13.83 -4.04 17.98
C LYS A 124 -12.36 -4.23 18.36
N MET A 125 -11.50 -3.31 17.93
CA MET A 125 -10.14 -3.21 18.47
C MET A 125 -10.28 -2.91 19.96
N LYS A 126 -9.96 -3.88 20.81
CA LYS A 126 -9.85 -3.64 22.25
C LYS A 126 -8.65 -2.74 22.47
N THR A 127 -8.90 -1.48 22.79
CA THR A 127 -7.90 -0.60 23.38
C THR A 127 -7.55 -1.22 24.74
N GLY A 128 -6.31 -1.70 24.87
CA GLY A 128 -5.72 -2.05 26.17
C GLY A 128 -5.27 -0.83 26.92
#